data_AF-A0A817QTG5-F1
#
_entry.id   AF-A0A817QTG5-F1
#
_cell.length_a   1.000
_cell.length_b   1.000
_cell.length_c   1.000
_cell.angle_alpha   90.00
_cell.angle_beta   90.00
_cell.angle_gamma   90.00
#
_symmetry.space_group_name_H-M   'P 1'
#
loop_
_entity.id
_entity.type
_entity.pdbx_description
1 polymer ?
#
loop_
_entity_poly.entity_id
_entity_poly.type
_entity_poly.pdbx_seq_one_letter_code
_entity_poly.pdbx_strand_id
1 'polypeptide(L)'
;MRQKKTLSRLDSFAVDGNAGFDVLQRIVQQLRVDDLEKKNLPQLIALSHSYLKAEFRQHVLQDDTNCGTHCSLFALSHPSDKNFQSDCHQSTNSMSCVQCNSLLILLCHMEDLIDMMESSNVKDEIKFDASMATEDIIS
;
A
#
# COMPACT_ATOMS: atom_id res chain seq x y z
N MET A 1 -22.37 -9.37 18.71
CA MET A 1 -22.48 -9.03 17.27
C MET A 1 -21.40 -8.02 16.83
N ARG A 2 -20.10 -8.31 16.98
CA ARG A 2 -19.01 -7.37 16.64
C ARG A 2 -18.23 -7.71 15.35
N GLN A 3 -18.54 -8.82 14.67
CA GLN A 3 -17.77 -9.26 13.50
C GLN A 3 -18.21 -8.62 12.17
N LYS A 4 -19.48 -8.22 12.00
CA LYS A 4 -19.99 -7.70 10.72
C LYS A 4 -19.49 -6.30 10.36
N LYS A 5 -19.25 -5.41 11.35
CA LYS A 5 -18.82 -4.02 11.11
C LYS A 5 -17.34 -3.90 10.71
N THR A 6 -16.50 -4.82 11.15
CA THR A 6 -15.07 -4.84 10.80
C THR A 6 -14.86 -5.32 9.38
N LEU A 7 -15.60 -6.35 8.95
CA LEU A 7 -15.56 -6.88 7.58
C LEU A 7 -16.00 -5.83 6.55
N SER A 8 -17.09 -5.11 6.81
CA SER A 8 -17.58 -4.09 5.87
C SER A 8 -16.60 -2.93 5.65
N ARG A 9 -15.77 -2.58 6.64
CA ARG A 9 -14.71 -1.56 6.47
C ARG A 9 -13.53 -2.12 5.66
N LEU A 10 -13.13 -3.36 5.92
CA LEU A 10 -12.08 -4.05 5.16
C LEU A 10 -12.48 -4.28 3.70
N ASP A 11 -13.78 -4.48 3.43
CA ASP A 11 -14.31 -4.61 2.08
C ASP A 11 -14.32 -3.26 1.36
N SER A 12 -14.65 -2.15 2.04
CA SER A 12 -14.48 -0.79 1.48
C SER A 12 -13.02 -0.48 1.16
N PHE A 13 -12.08 -0.74 2.08
CA PHE A 13 -10.64 -0.59 1.80
C PHE A 13 -10.16 -1.42 0.62
N ALA A 14 -10.64 -2.66 0.49
CA ALA A 14 -10.28 -3.51 -0.64
C ALA A 14 -10.87 -3.02 -1.99
N VAL A 15 -12.03 -2.36 -1.97
CA VAL A 15 -12.65 -1.76 -3.15
C VAL A 15 -11.92 -0.49 -3.56
N ASP A 16 -11.61 0.38 -2.60
CA ASP A 16 -10.92 1.65 -2.83
C ASP A 16 -9.48 1.40 -3.31
N GLY A 17 -8.74 0.48 -2.68
CA GLY A 17 -7.40 0.10 -3.11
C GLY A 17 -7.34 -0.52 -4.52
N ASN A 18 -8.36 -1.29 -4.93
CA ASN A 18 -8.42 -1.84 -6.29
C ASN A 18 -8.59 -0.71 -7.33
N ALA A 19 -9.43 0.29 -7.03
CA ALA A 19 -9.59 1.45 -7.90
C ALA A 19 -8.29 2.26 -8.00
N GLY A 20 -7.56 2.43 -6.90
CA GLY A 20 -6.24 3.06 -6.89
C GLY A 20 -5.24 2.37 -7.83
N PHE A 21 -5.15 1.04 -7.82
CA PHE A 21 -4.28 0.32 -8.76
C PHE A 21 -4.67 0.49 -10.22
N ASP A 22 -5.98 0.55 -10.52
CA ASP A 22 -6.46 0.82 -11.88
C ASP A 22 -6.09 2.24 -12.33
N VAL A 23 -6.10 3.23 -11.42
CA VAL A 23 -5.61 4.60 -11.70
C VAL A 23 -4.11 4.57 -12.02
N LEU A 24 -3.29 3.91 -11.19
CA LEU A 24 -1.84 3.83 -11.45
C LEU A 24 -1.52 3.20 -12.81
N GLN A 25 -2.23 2.14 -13.20
CA GLN A 25 -2.08 1.54 -14.54
C GLN A 25 -2.39 2.53 -15.67
N ARG A 26 -3.43 3.37 -15.53
CA ARG A 26 -3.76 4.41 -16.52
C ARG A 26 -2.72 5.51 -16.55
N ILE A 27 -2.15 5.89 -15.41
CA ILE A 27 -1.09 6.91 -15.34
C ILE A 27 0.15 6.43 -16.10
N VAL A 28 0.57 5.17 -15.93
CA VAL A 28 1.72 4.61 -16.65
C VAL A 28 1.59 4.76 -18.17
N GLN A 29 0.37 4.64 -18.72
CA GLN A 29 0.12 4.83 -20.16
C GLN A 29 0.35 6.27 -20.64
N GLN A 30 0.27 7.24 -19.74
CA GLN A 30 0.45 8.67 -20.00
C GLN A 30 1.89 9.13 -19.78
N LEU A 31 2.69 8.35 -19.04
CA LEU A 31 4.10 8.64 -18.78
C LEU A 31 4.94 8.45 -20.05
N ARG A 32 5.83 9.41 -20.30
CA ARG A 32 6.83 9.33 -21.37
C ARG A 32 8.13 8.72 -20.84
N VAL A 33 8.07 7.42 -20.56
CA VAL A 33 9.21 6.64 -20.08
C VAL A 33 9.84 5.78 -21.17
N ASP A 34 11.02 5.22 -20.90
CA ASP A 34 11.71 4.34 -21.83
C ASP A 34 10.99 2.98 -22.01
N ASP A 35 11.41 2.20 -23.00
CA ASP A 35 10.75 0.92 -23.33
C ASP A 35 10.89 -0.13 -22.22
N LEU A 36 11.94 -0.06 -21.40
CA LEU A 36 12.14 -0.96 -20.27
C LEU A 36 11.15 -0.63 -19.15
N GLU A 37 11.02 0.65 -18.80
CA GLU A 37 10.06 1.13 -17.81
C GLU A 37 8.61 0.89 -18.26
N LYS A 38 8.28 1.16 -19.53
CA LYS A 38 6.95 0.87 -20.10
C LYS A 38 6.56 -0.61 -19.95
N LYS A 39 7.54 -1.51 -20.00
CA LYS A 39 7.32 -2.95 -19.81
C LYS A 39 7.24 -3.34 -18.34
N ASN A 40 8.08 -2.75 -17.50
CA ASN A 40 8.26 -3.17 -16.11
C ASN A 40 7.21 -2.59 -15.17
N LEU A 41 6.87 -1.31 -15.30
CA LEU A 41 5.93 -0.62 -14.41
C LEU A 41 4.56 -1.33 -14.31
N PRO A 42 3.91 -1.73 -15.42
CA PRO A 42 2.63 -2.44 -15.33
C PRO A 42 2.74 -3.77 -14.58
N GLN A 43 3.88 -4.46 -14.71
CA GLN A 43 4.14 -5.74 -14.04
C GLN A 43 4.36 -5.56 -12.53
N LEU A 44 5.13 -4.54 -12.14
CA LEU A 44 5.35 -4.19 -10.75
C LEU A 44 4.04 -3.80 -10.05
N ILE A 45 3.22 -2.99 -10.72
CA ILE A 45 1.88 -2.64 -10.22
C ILE A 45 1.01 -3.89 -10.04
N ALA A 46 1.00 -4.81 -11.01
CA ALA A 46 0.22 -6.04 -10.93
C ALA A 46 0.71 -6.98 -9.80
N LEU A 47 2.02 -7.07 -9.57
CA LEU A 47 2.61 -7.84 -8.48
C LEU A 47 2.22 -7.25 -7.12
N SER A 48 2.35 -5.93 -6.95
CA SER A 48 1.94 -5.23 -5.73
C SER A 48 0.45 -5.36 -5.44
N HIS A 49 -0.40 -5.26 -6.46
CA HIS A 49 -1.84 -5.48 -6.33
C HIS A 49 -2.14 -6.92 -5.91
N SER A 50 -1.52 -7.91 -6.55
CA SER A 50 -1.70 -9.33 -6.22
C SER A 50 -1.29 -9.62 -4.78
N TYR A 51 -0.16 -9.05 -4.34
CA TYR A 51 0.32 -9.16 -2.97
C TYR A 51 -0.70 -8.64 -1.96
N LEU A 52 -1.21 -7.41 -2.14
CA LEU A 52 -2.19 -6.84 -1.22
C LEU A 52 -3.50 -7.65 -1.18
N LYS A 53 -3.93 -8.16 -2.33
CA LYS A 53 -5.18 -8.92 -2.45
C LYS A 53 -5.10 -10.32 -1.83
N ALA A 54 -3.99 -11.02 -2.01
CA ALA A 54 -3.88 -12.46 -1.70
C ALA A 54 -3.05 -12.75 -0.45
N GLU A 55 -1.99 -11.99 -0.20
CA GLU A 55 -0.93 -12.37 0.76
C GLU A 55 -0.89 -11.44 1.97
N PHE A 56 -1.16 -10.15 1.79
CA PHE A 56 -1.08 -9.17 2.88
C PHE A 56 -1.99 -9.52 4.06
N ARG A 57 -3.22 -9.99 3.80
CA ARG A 57 -4.13 -10.46 4.86
C ARG A 57 -3.53 -11.60 5.68
N GLN A 58 -2.78 -12.51 5.05
CA GLN A 58 -2.13 -13.60 5.76
C GLN A 58 -0.97 -13.11 6.62
N HIS A 59 -0.25 -12.07 6.16
CA HIS A 59 0.84 -11.45 6.92
C HIS A 59 0.35 -10.71 8.17
N VAL A 60 -0.78 -9.99 8.07
CA VAL A 60 -1.33 -9.21 9.19
C VAL A 60 -2.07 -10.07 10.23
N LEU A 61 -2.53 -11.26 9.84
CA LEU A 61 -3.21 -12.20 10.76
C LEU A 61 -2.26 -13.10 11.55
N GLN A 62 -0.95 -13.01 11.29
CA GLN A 62 0.04 -13.70 12.10
C GLN A 62 0.32 -12.86 13.34
N ASP A 63 -0.08 -13.39 14.50
CA ASP A 63 0.31 -12.83 15.79
C ASP A 63 1.82 -13.05 16.00
N ASP A 64 2.50 -12.07 16.62
CA ASP A 64 3.91 -12.19 17.01
C ASP A 64 4.88 -12.41 15.83
N THR A 65 4.70 -11.64 14.74
CA THR A 65 5.67 -11.56 13.64
C THR A 65 6.78 -10.56 13.96
N ASN A 66 8.02 -10.90 13.58
CA ASN A 66 9.17 -9.97 13.63
C ASN A 66 9.04 -8.75 12.68
N CYS A 67 7.89 -8.58 12.02
CA CYS A 67 7.62 -7.49 11.11
C CYS A 67 6.72 -6.45 11.77
N GLY A 68 7.30 -5.30 12.11
CA GLY A 68 6.57 -4.24 12.84
C GLY A 68 5.37 -3.68 12.10
N THR A 69 5.35 -3.72 10.77
CA THR A 69 4.22 -3.28 9.95
C THR A 69 3.08 -4.30 9.88
N HIS A 70 3.29 -5.52 10.37
CA HIS A 70 2.34 -6.63 10.25
C HIS A 70 1.94 -7.27 11.58
N CYS A 71 2.65 -6.98 12.68
CA CYS A 71 2.28 -7.49 14.00
C CYS A 71 0.94 -6.87 14.45
N SER A 72 -0.14 -7.65 14.32
CA SER A 72 -1.50 -7.32 14.78
C SER A 72 -1.54 -6.91 16.25
N LEU A 73 -0.82 -7.66 17.10
CA LEU A 73 -0.72 -7.40 18.54
C LEU A 73 -0.11 -6.03 18.81
N PHE A 74 0.96 -5.67 18.10
CA PHE A 74 1.58 -4.35 18.24
C PHE A 74 0.66 -3.25 17.71
N ALA A 75 0.10 -3.41 16.50
CA ALA A 75 -0.76 -2.41 15.86
C ALA A 75 -2.04 -2.10 16.66
N LEU A 76 -2.59 -3.09 17.36
CA LEU A 76 -3.78 -2.94 18.19
C LEU A 76 -3.46 -2.61 19.66
N SER A 77 -2.18 -2.65 20.05
CA SER A 77 -1.78 -2.34 21.41
C SER A 77 -1.79 -0.84 21.68
N HIS A 78 -2.27 -0.44 22.86
CA HIS A 78 -2.21 0.94 23.31
C HIS A 78 -1.13 1.11 24.38
N PRO A 79 -0.17 2.05 24.21
CA PRO A 79 1.00 2.16 25.09
C PRO A 79 0.65 2.59 26.53
N SER A 80 -0.54 3.14 26.75
CA SER A 80 -0.94 3.70 28.05
C SER A 80 -2.26 3.16 28.61
N ASP A 81 -3.00 2.34 27.85
CA ASP A 81 -4.24 1.74 28.34
C ASP A 81 -4.01 0.27 28.65
N LYS A 82 -3.99 -0.07 29.95
CA LYS A 82 -3.73 -1.44 30.43
C LYS A 82 -4.71 -2.49 29.92
N ASN A 83 -5.92 -2.09 29.49
CA ASN A 83 -6.90 -3.02 28.92
C ASN A 83 -6.62 -3.35 27.45
N PHE A 84 -5.82 -2.52 26.78
CA PHE A 84 -5.41 -2.71 25.39
C PHE A 84 -3.89 -2.85 25.25
N GLN A 85 -3.15 -2.95 26.35
CA GLN A 85 -1.73 -3.21 26.33
C GLN A 85 -1.52 -4.70 26.04
N SER A 86 -0.68 -5.02 25.06
CA SER A 86 -0.31 -6.39 24.71
C SER A 86 1.19 -6.56 24.84
N ASP A 87 1.63 -7.65 25.46
CA ASP A 87 3.05 -8.01 25.55
C ASP A 87 3.48 -8.65 24.22
N CYS A 88 3.74 -7.81 23.21
CA CYS A 88 4.50 -8.26 22.03
C CYS A 88 5.96 -8.43 22.48
N HIS A 89 6.41 -9.67 22.64
CA HIS A 89 7.74 -9.99 23.18
C HIS A 89 8.90 -9.61 22.25
N GLN A 90 8.59 -9.09 21.06
CA GLN A 90 9.56 -8.82 20.01
C GLN A 90 9.96 -7.34 20.04
N SER A 91 10.94 -7.05 20.90
CA SER A 91 11.62 -5.76 21.04
C SER A 91 12.43 -5.33 19.80
N THR A 92 12.32 -6.06 18.69
CA THR A 92 12.97 -5.75 17.41
C THR A 92 12.00 -5.98 16.25
N ASN A 93 11.11 -5.03 16.06
CA ASN A 93 10.39 -4.77 14.81
C ASN A 93 11.36 -4.34 13.69
N SER A 94 12.50 -5.04 13.54
CA SER A 94 13.62 -4.63 12.68
C SER A 94 13.48 -5.12 11.24
N MET A 95 12.61 -6.09 10.98
CA MET A 95 12.40 -6.64 9.64
C MET A 95 11.27 -5.88 8.94
N SER A 96 11.62 -5.11 7.91
CA SER A 96 10.62 -4.57 6.99
C SER A 96 10.14 -5.69 6.07
N CYS A 97 8.84 -5.74 5.79
CA CYS A 97 8.33 -6.64 4.77
C CYS A 97 8.82 -6.18 3.40
N VAL A 98 9.48 -7.08 2.68
CA VAL A 98 10.04 -6.82 1.34
C VAL A 98 8.94 -6.37 0.37
N GLN A 99 7.77 -7.02 0.39
CA GLN A 99 6.66 -6.69 -0.50
C GLN A 99 6.03 -5.33 -0.17
N CYS A 100 5.81 -5.02 1.12
CA CYS A 100 5.32 -3.69 1.53
C CYS A 100 6.34 -2.60 1.17
N ASN A 101 7.63 -2.85 1.38
CA ASN A 101 8.68 -1.93 0.98
C ASN A 101 8.75 -1.77 -0.55
N SER A 102 8.55 -2.84 -1.31
CA SER A 102 8.52 -2.80 -2.78
C SER A 102 7.33 -1.99 -3.29
N LEU A 103 6.16 -2.08 -2.63
CA LEU A 103 5.01 -1.25 -2.93
C LEU A 103 5.33 0.23 -2.68
N LEU A 104 5.90 0.58 -1.51
CA LEU A 104 6.26 1.97 -1.21
C LEU A 104 7.28 2.53 -2.22
N ILE A 105 8.31 1.75 -2.57
CA ILE A 105 9.29 2.14 -3.59
C ILE A 105 8.62 2.37 -4.94
N LEU A 106 7.67 1.51 -5.34
CA LEU A 106 6.92 1.69 -6.58
C LEU A 106 6.11 3.00 -6.57
N LEU A 107 5.43 3.31 -5.46
CA LEU A 107 4.63 4.53 -5.34
C LEU A 107 5.52 5.79 -5.41
N CYS A 108 6.65 5.80 -4.68
CA CYS A 108 7.63 6.89 -4.78
C CYS A 108 8.21 7.02 -6.19
N HIS A 109 8.55 5.91 -6.84
CA HIS A 109 9.07 5.92 -8.22
C HIS A 109 8.04 6.50 -9.19
N MET A 110 6.76 6.18 -9.03
CA MET A 110 5.67 6.77 -9.82
C MET A 110 5.56 8.28 -9.61
N GLU A 111 5.66 8.75 -8.36
CA GLU A 111 5.68 10.18 -8.03
C GLU A 111 6.86 10.91 -8.70
N ASP A 112 8.06 10.32 -8.63
CA ASP A 112 9.26 10.87 -9.27
C ASP A 112 9.09 10.98 -10.80
N LEU A 113 8.55 9.93 -11.43
CA LEU A 113 8.26 9.92 -12.88
C LEU A 113 7.25 11.01 -13.28
N ILE A 114 6.22 11.22 -12.47
CA ILE A 114 5.23 12.28 -12.69
C ILE A 114 5.89 13.65 -12.53
N ASP A 115 6.72 13.83 -11.50
CA ASP A 115 7.41 15.09 -11.24
C ASP A 115 8.44 15.47 -12.31
N MET A 116 8.99 14.48 -13.02
CA MET A 116 9.83 14.70 -14.20
C MET A 116 9.07 15.12 -15.47
N MET A 117 7.74 14.98 -15.50
CA MET A 117 6.95 15.45 -16.65
C MET A 117 7.04 16.97 -16.81
N GLU A 118 6.93 17.45 -18.05
CA GLU A 118 6.81 18.87 -18.35
C GLU A 118 5.57 19.47 -17.67
N SER A 119 5.74 20.64 -17.05
CA SER A 119 4.66 21.34 -16.37
C SER A 119 3.50 21.63 -17.34
N SER A 120 2.32 21.15 -16.97
CA SER A 120 1.10 21.28 -17.75
C SER A 120 -0.10 20.97 -16.87
N ASN A 121 -1.30 21.41 -17.27
CA ASN A 121 -2.53 21.03 -16.57
C ASN A 121 -2.70 19.50 -16.52
N VAL A 122 -2.22 18.79 -17.55
CA VAL A 122 -2.24 17.31 -17.59
C VAL A 122 -1.36 16.71 -16.49
N LYS A 123 -0.18 17.29 -16.24
CA LYS A 123 0.68 16.86 -15.12
C LYS A 123 -0.02 17.09 -13.78
N ASP A 124 -0.67 18.24 -13.60
CA ASP A 124 -1.36 18.57 -12.35
C ASP A 124 -2.53 17.62 -12.07
N GLU A 125 -3.31 17.28 -13.12
CA GLU A 125 -4.37 16.28 -13.06
C GLU A 125 -3.82 14.89 -12.72
N ILE A 126 -2.77 14.42 -13.43
CA ILE A 126 -2.12 13.14 -13.15
C ILE A 126 -1.57 13.07 -11.73
N LYS A 127 -0.96 14.16 -11.25
CA LYS A 127 -0.40 14.23 -9.90
C LYS A 127 -1.49 14.16 -8.83
N PHE A 128 -2.61 14.84 -9.06
CA PHE A 128 -3.78 14.74 -8.19
C PHE A 128 -4.34 13.31 -8.15
N ASP A 129 -4.55 12.71 -9.32
CA ASP A 129 -5.04 11.33 -9.43
C ASP A 129 -4.09 10.32 -8.78
N ALA A 130 -2.77 10.50 -8.94
CA ALA A 130 -1.76 9.67 -8.30
C ALA A 130 -1.81 9.78 -6.77
N SER A 131 -1.96 11.00 -6.23
CA SER A 131 -2.07 11.20 -4.78
C SER A 131 -3.29 10.50 -4.20
N MET A 132 -4.44 10.62 -4.86
CA MET A 132 -5.66 9.93 -4.44
C MET A 132 -5.53 8.42 -4.55
N ALA A 133 -4.96 7.91 -5.65
CA ALA A 133 -4.71 6.48 -5.81
C ALA A 133 -3.75 5.93 -4.76
N THR A 134 -2.69 6.67 -4.41
CA THR A 134 -1.76 6.30 -3.34
C THR A 134 -2.48 6.21 -1.99
N GLU A 135 -3.28 7.22 -1.64
CA GLU A 135 -4.09 7.21 -0.40
C GLU A 135 -5.06 6.03 -0.36
N ASP A 136 -5.75 5.74 -1.47
CA ASP A 136 -6.67 4.60 -1.57
C ASP A 136 -5.96 3.24 -1.40
N ILE A 137 -4.69 3.13 -1.84
CA ILE A 137 -3.90 1.89 -1.74
C ILE A 137 -3.32 1.67 -0.32
N ILE A 138 -2.93 2.75 0.37
CA ILE A 138 -2.19 2.65 1.65
C ILE A 138 -3.05 2.93 2.89
N SER A 139 -4.26 3.49 2.74
CA SER A 139 -5.16 3.77 3.86
C SER A 139 -5.81 2.51 4.44
#